data_AF-A5V1E2-F1
#
_entry.id   AF-A5V1E2-F1
#
_cell.length_a   1.000
_cell.length_b   1.000
_cell.length_c   1.000
_cell.angle_alpha   90.00
_cell.angle_beta   90.00
_cell.angle_gamma   90.00
#
_symmetry.space_group_name_H-M   'P 1'
#
loop_
_entity.id
_entity.type
_entity.pdbx_description
1 polymer ?
#
loop_
_entity_poly.entity_id
_entity_poly.type
_entity_poly.pdbx_seq_one_letter_code
_entity_poly.pdbx_strand_id
1 'polypeptide(L)'
;MTLHADDVFAPLDDDHVLQRLAGGNETEVYKTDDHRHVVKVKHDLGGARDAAIRQARWMRDTAERYTACLGERYTIPNYFIVARGSDGQAHPLTIQPLLSDACPLDAVDYRALLPAQRALIAAQLSEILRRAHAFYRATGSMPDLYGQSARSSDERKSRKSIPHLPQRLWSFLVERTLLRSHNLVLIRDPEYRIVLIDYDPVRRGRLYRLTYFAVRRLLLLRDLAVLAWLRLGWLT
;
A
#
# COMPACT_ATOMS: atom_id res chain seq x y z
N MET A 1 -19.65 4.27 -12.78
CA MET A 1 -18.18 4.21 -13.02
C MET A 1 -17.83 5.36 -13.93
N THR A 2 -16.74 6.10 -13.66
CA THR A 2 -16.43 7.35 -14.37
C THR A 2 -15.16 7.16 -15.20
N LEU A 3 -15.27 7.35 -16.51
CA LEU A 3 -14.12 7.40 -17.41
C LEU A 3 -13.40 8.74 -17.23
N HIS A 4 -12.09 8.74 -17.37
CA HIS A 4 -11.26 9.92 -17.24
C HIS A 4 -10.27 10.00 -18.40
N ALA A 5 -10.31 11.11 -19.13
CA ALA A 5 -9.43 11.40 -20.25
C ALA A 5 -8.32 12.35 -19.79
N ASP A 6 -7.06 12.00 -20.03
CA ASP A 6 -5.89 12.84 -19.78
C ASP A 6 -4.68 12.32 -20.59
N ASP A 7 -3.87 13.24 -21.13
CA ASP A 7 -2.69 12.89 -21.94
C ASP A 7 -1.65 12.06 -21.18
N VAL A 8 -1.71 12.06 -19.85
CA VAL A 8 -0.87 11.22 -18.99
C VAL A 8 -1.07 9.72 -19.29
N PHE A 9 -2.19 9.34 -19.90
CA PHE A 9 -2.52 7.96 -20.27
C PHE A 9 -2.10 7.57 -21.69
N ALA A 10 -1.63 8.51 -22.52
CA ALA A 10 -1.21 8.24 -23.90
C ALA A 10 -0.25 7.05 -24.08
N PRO A 11 0.68 6.74 -23.14
CA PRO A 11 1.54 5.56 -23.28
C PRO A 11 0.85 4.21 -22.99
N LEU A 12 -0.41 4.22 -22.54
CA LEU A 12 -1.13 3.05 -22.02
C LEU A 12 -2.42 2.76 -22.78
N ASP A 13 -3.03 3.80 -23.35
CA ASP A 13 -4.32 3.73 -24.01
C ASP A 13 -4.36 4.78 -25.14
N ASP A 14 -4.70 4.35 -26.36
CA ASP A 14 -4.68 5.21 -27.55
C ASP A 14 -5.77 6.30 -27.49
N ASP A 15 -6.88 6.04 -26.79
CA ASP A 15 -7.95 7.02 -26.56
C ASP A 15 -7.61 7.98 -25.41
N HIS A 16 -6.52 7.74 -24.69
CA HIS A 16 -6.09 8.44 -23.49
C HIS A 16 -7.14 8.37 -22.37
N VAL A 17 -7.94 7.29 -22.31
CA VAL A 17 -9.05 7.15 -21.36
C VAL A 17 -8.85 5.95 -20.46
N LEU A 18 -8.81 6.18 -19.15
CA LEU A 18 -8.85 5.12 -18.16
C LEU A 18 -10.06 5.24 -17.23
N GLN A 19 -10.51 4.13 -16.67
CA GLN A 19 -11.61 4.14 -15.72
C GLN A 19 -11.11 4.46 -14.32
N ARG A 20 -11.65 5.51 -13.69
CA ARG A 20 -11.31 5.87 -12.31
C ARG A 20 -11.83 4.81 -11.33
N LEU A 21 -10.95 4.39 -10.40
CA LEU A 21 -11.27 3.46 -9.31
C LEU A 21 -11.38 4.19 -7.97
N ALA A 22 -10.37 4.97 -7.62
CA ALA A 22 -10.27 5.66 -6.33
C ALA A 22 -9.23 6.79 -6.43
N GLY A 23 -9.19 7.68 -5.44
CA GLY A 23 -8.13 8.68 -5.39
C GLY A 23 -8.47 9.94 -4.60
N GLY A 24 -7.47 10.80 -4.50
CA GLY A 24 -7.58 12.20 -4.07
C GLY A 24 -6.29 12.96 -4.43
N ASN A 25 -6.12 14.18 -3.91
CA ASN A 25 -5.08 15.15 -4.33
C ASN A 25 -3.63 14.62 -4.44
N GLU A 26 -3.25 13.57 -3.71
CA GLU A 26 -1.88 13.01 -3.72
C GLU A 26 -1.73 11.83 -4.70
N THR A 27 -2.78 11.05 -4.94
CA THR A 27 -2.72 9.87 -5.81
C THR A 27 -4.09 9.55 -6.34
N GLU A 28 -4.20 9.46 -7.66
CA GLU A 28 -5.37 8.95 -8.37
C GLU A 28 -5.08 7.53 -8.87
N VAL A 29 -6.09 6.68 -8.85
CA VAL A 29 -6.00 5.26 -9.20
C VAL A 29 -7.04 4.95 -10.26
N TYR A 30 -6.56 4.42 -11.37
CA TYR A 30 -7.34 4.07 -12.56
C TYR A 30 -7.13 2.59 -12.90
N LYS A 31 -7.99 2.05 -13.76
CA LYS A 31 -7.79 0.74 -14.40
C LYS A 31 -7.89 0.86 -15.91
N THR A 32 -7.18 -0.03 -16.59
CA THR A 32 -7.28 -0.23 -18.03
C THR A 32 -8.63 -0.81 -18.43
N ASP A 33 -9.02 -0.52 -19.66
CA ASP A 33 -10.23 -1.00 -20.34
C ASP A 33 -10.24 -2.54 -20.45
N ASP A 34 -9.09 -3.15 -20.74
CA ASP A 34 -8.87 -4.60 -20.80
C ASP A 34 -8.91 -5.29 -19.42
N HIS A 35 -9.04 -4.49 -18.35
CA HIS A 35 -9.09 -4.92 -16.95
C HIS A 35 -7.88 -5.76 -16.52
N ARG A 36 -6.71 -5.54 -17.11
CA ARG A 36 -5.47 -6.22 -16.72
C ARG A 36 -4.62 -5.43 -15.74
N HIS A 37 -4.73 -4.10 -15.73
CA HIS A 37 -3.82 -3.26 -14.98
C HIS A 37 -4.53 -2.19 -14.14
N VAL A 38 -3.87 -1.83 -13.04
CA VAL A 38 -4.14 -0.64 -12.24
C VAL A 38 -3.03 0.37 -12.50
N VAL A 39 -3.42 1.61 -12.74
CA VAL A 39 -2.52 2.74 -13.00
C VAL A 39 -2.69 3.76 -11.89
N LYS A 40 -1.62 4.05 -11.17
CA LYS A 40 -1.58 5.06 -10.10
C LYS A 40 -0.84 6.29 -10.60
N VAL A 41 -1.50 7.44 -10.62
CA VAL A 41 -0.93 8.73 -11.00
C VAL A 41 -0.63 9.54 -9.73
N LYS A 42 0.62 9.97 -9.56
CA LYS A 42 1.07 10.75 -8.39
C LYS A 42 1.12 12.24 -8.72
N HIS A 43 -0.02 12.92 -8.74
CA HIS A 43 -0.08 14.34 -9.10
C HIS A 43 0.76 15.26 -8.20
N ASP A 44 0.94 14.91 -6.93
CA ASP A 44 1.79 15.68 -6.01
C ASP A 44 3.29 15.59 -6.32
N LEU A 45 3.65 14.71 -7.25
CA LEU A 45 4.99 14.51 -7.79
C LEU A 45 5.15 15.11 -9.19
N GLY A 46 4.09 15.69 -9.76
CA GLY A 46 4.12 16.37 -11.06
C GLY A 46 5.12 17.51 -11.09
N GLY A 47 5.76 17.70 -12.25
CA GLY A 47 6.60 18.87 -12.49
C GLY A 47 7.53 18.72 -13.69
N ALA A 48 8.76 19.21 -13.53
CA ALA A 48 9.77 19.10 -14.58
C ALA A 48 10.13 17.64 -14.87
N ARG A 49 10.32 17.31 -16.15
CA ARG A 49 10.65 15.94 -16.63
C ARG A 49 11.73 15.24 -15.81
N ASP A 50 12.85 15.92 -15.59
CA ASP A 50 13.99 15.30 -14.90
C ASP A 50 13.71 15.04 -13.41
N ALA A 51 12.85 15.84 -12.78
CA ALA A 51 12.39 15.59 -11.42
C ALA A 51 11.47 14.36 -11.37
N ALA A 52 10.52 14.24 -12.29
CA ALA A 52 9.63 13.09 -12.41
C ALA A 52 10.41 11.78 -12.68
N ILE A 53 11.45 11.83 -13.54
CA ILE A 53 12.33 10.68 -13.79
C ILE A 53 13.08 10.28 -12.52
N ARG A 54 13.65 11.24 -11.76
CA ARG A 54 14.33 10.93 -10.49
C ARG A 54 13.39 10.28 -9.48
N GLN A 55 12.15 10.75 -9.40
CA GLN A 55 11.13 10.18 -8.52
C GLN A 55 10.72 8.76 -8.96
N ALA A 56 10.45 8.56 -10.25
CA ALA A 56 10.12 7.24 -10.80
C ALA A 56 11.23 6.22 -10.53
N ARG A 57 12.51 6.60 -10.72
CA ARG A 57 13.66 5.76 -10.36
C ARG A 57 13.69 5.44 -8.87
N TRP A 58 13.50 6.44 -8.02
CA TRP A 58 13.48 6.22 -6.58
C TRP A 58 12.34 5.29 -6.12
N MET A 59 11.16 5.42 -6.72
CA MET A 59 10.02 4.52 -6.47
C MET A 59 10.35 3.10 -6.93
N ARG A 60 10.93 2.94 -8.12
CA ARG A 60 11.39 1.65 -8.65
C ARG A 60 12.41 0.98 -7.73
N ASP A 61 13.49 1.67 -7.38
CA ASP A 61 14.55 1.15 -6.51
C ASP A 61 13.99 0.79 -5.11
N THR A 62 12.94 1.49 -4.66
CA THR A 62 12.25 1.17 -3.41
C THR A 62 11.38 -0.08 -3.54
N ALA A 63 10.58 -0.18 -4.61
CA ALA A 63 9.77 -1.35 -4.89
C ALA A 63 10.64 -2.61 -5.04
N GLU A 64 11.76 -2.52 -5.76
CA GLU A 64 12.73 -3.62 -5.93
C GLU A 64 13.30 -4.08 -4.58
N ARG A 65 13.71 -3.15 -3.71
CA ARG A 65 14.20 -3.49 -2.36
C ARG A 65 13.12 -4.16 -1.50
N TYR A 66 11.88 -3.70 -1.58
CA TYR A 66 10.78 -4.29 -0.82
C TYR A 66 10.40 -5.67 -1.36
N THR A 67 10.42 -5.86 -2.68
CA THR A 67 10.28 -7.17 -3.32
C THR A 67 11.40 -8.12 -2.93
N ALA A 68 12.66 -7.68 -2.92
CA ALA A 68 13.78 -8.49 -2.46
C ALA A 68 13.67 -8.87 -0.96
N CYS A 69 13.19 -7.94 -0.14
CA CYS A 69 12.97 -8.15 1.30
C CYS A 69 11.84 -9.15 1.58
N LEU A 70 10.65 -8.87 1.05
CA LEU A 70 9.45 -9.66 1.35
C LEU A 70 9.43 -10.96 0.53
N GLY A 71 9.97 -10.93 -0.68
CA GLY A 71 9.92 -12.01 -1.65
C GLY A 71 8.69 -11.89 -2.55
N GLU A 72 8.82 -12.38 -3.79
CA GLU A 72 7.80 -12.27 -4.84
C GLU A 72 6.43 -12.78 -4.41
N ARG A 73 6.38 -13.79 -3.53
CA ARG A 73 5.13 -14.33 -2.97
C ARG A 73 4.31 -13.29 -2.20
N TYR A 74 4.91 -12.27 -1.60
CA TYR A 74 4.17 -11.27 -0.80
C TYR A 74 4.11 -9.90 -1.45
N THR A 75 4.53 -9.82 -2.71
CA THR A 75 4.54 -8.59 -3.50
C THR A 75 3.88 -8.80 -4.86
N ILE A 76 3.69 -7.70 -5.58
CA ILE A 76 3.22 -7.65 -6.95
C ILE A 76 4.21 -6.85 -7.78
N PRO A 77 4.34 -7.15 -9.09
CA PRO A 77 5.22 -6.39 -9.95
C PRO A 77 4.72 -4.94 -10.07
N ASN A 78 5.68 -4.02 -10.06
CA ASN A 78 5.46 -2.60 -10.27
C ASN A 78 6.29 -2.14 -11.46
N TYR A 79 5.61 -1.56 -12.44
CA TYR A 79 6.26 -0.90 -13.56
C TYR A 79 6.09 0.61 -13.40
N PHE A 80 7.11 1.35 -13.84
CA PHE A 80 7.14 2.81 -13.67
C PHE A 80 7.37 3.46 -15.03
N ILE A 81 6.49 4.38 -15.38
CA ILE A 81 6.65 5.24 -16.56
C ILE A 81 6.54 6.70 -16.15
N VAL A 82 7.05 7.59 -17.00
CA VAL A 82 6.86 9.03 -16.86
C VAL A 82 6.13 9.50 -18.10
N ALA A 83 4.96 10.10 -17.91
CA ALA A 83 4.15 10.62 -19.00
C ALA A 83 3.88 12.11 -18.79
N ARG A 84 3.60 12.83 -19.87
CA ARG A 84 3.18 14.22 -19.81
C ARG A 84 1.66 14.26 -19.67
N GLY A 85 1.15 14.97 -18.67
CA GLY A 85 -0.29 15.21 -18.53
C GLY A 85 -0.78 16.38 -19.37
N SER A 86 -2.09 16.53 -19.45
CA SER A 86 -2.71 17.67 -20.17
C SER A 86 -2.40 19.03 -19.52
N ASP A 87 -1.91 19.03 -18.27
CA ASP A 87 -1.35 20.21 -17.58
C ASP A 87 0.06 20.61 -18.05
N GLY A 88 0.63 19.87 -19.01
CA GLY A 88 1.98 20.06 -19.54
C GLY A 88 3.10 19.58 -18.62
N GLN A 89 2.79 19.07 -17.43
CA GLN A 89 3.76 18.57 -16.47
C GLN A 89 4.07 17.09 -16.72
N ALA A 90 5.25 16.66 -16.30
CA ALA A 90 5.60 15.25 -16.30
C ALA A 90 5.20 14.62 -14.97
N HIS A 91 4.50 13.49 -15.03
CA HIS A 91 4.02 12.75 -13.87
C HIS A 91 4.64 11.34 -13.86
N PRO A 92 5.08 10.83 -12.69
CA PRO A 92 5.41 9.43 -12.55
C PRO A 92 4.13 8.61 -12.37
N LEU A 93 4.00 7.54 -13.16
CA LEU A 93 2.91 6.57 -13.07
C LEU A 93 3.46 5.25 -12.54
N THR A 94 2.68 4.58 -11.71
CA THR A 94 2.93 3.19 -11.31
C THR A 94 1.87 2.30 -11.93
N ILE A 95 2.31 1.27 -12.65
CA ILE A 95 1.45 0.29 -13.30
C ILE A 95 1.62 -1.05 -12.56
N GLN A 96 0.51 -1.64 -12.15
CA GLN A 96 0.46 -2.89 -11.42
C GLN A 96 -0.57 -3.83 -12.06
N PRO A 97 -0.43 -5.15 -11.95
CA PRO A 97 -1.52 -6.05 -12.31
C PRO A 97 -2.79 -5.72 -11.52
N LEU A 98 -3.94 -5.74 -12.19
CA LEU A 98 -5.22 -5.71 -11.52
C LEU A 98 -5.43 -7.05 -10.82
N LEU A 99 -5.54 -7.01 -9.50
CA LEU A 99 -5.82 -8.19 -8.70
C LEU A 99 -7.33 -8.36 -8.60
N SER A 100 -7.89 -9.26 -9.39
CA SER A 100 -9.28 -9.70 -9.25
C SER A 100 -9.50 -10.27 -7.85
N ASP A 101 -10.62 -9.91 -7.22
CA ASP A 101 -11.03 -10.38 -5.89
C ASP A 101 -10.05 -10.11 -4.74
N ALA A 102 -9.16 -9.13 -4.89
CA ALA A 102 -8.31 -8.66 -3.81
C ALA A 102 -9.14 -7.94 -2.73
N CYS A 103 -9.08 -8.44 -1.51
CA CYS A 103 -9.76 -7.87 -0.36
C CYS A 103 -8.72 -7.28 0.62
N PRO A 104 -8.71 -5.97 0.86
CA PRO A 104 -7.93 -5.37 1.94
C PRO A 104 -8.15 -6.10 3.27
N LEU A 105 -7.10 -6.31 4.06
CA LEU A 105 -7.20 -7.10 5.29
C LEU A 105 -8.18 -6.50 6.31
N ASP A 106 -8.36 -5.18 6.32
CA ASP A 106 -9.33 -4.50 7.18
C ASP A 106 -10.80 -4.83 6.84
N ALA A 107 -11.06 -5.22 5.59
CA ALA A 107 -12.37 -5.62 5.07
C ALA A 107 -12.62 -7.14 5.12
N VAL A 108 -11.62 -7.95 5.52
CA VAL A 108 -11.78 -9.40 5.65
C VAL A 108 -12.63 -9.73 6.89
N ASP A 109 -13.70 -10.50 6.67
CA ASP A 109 -14.43 -11.13 7.77
C ASP A 109 -13.69 -12.40 8.23
N TYR A 110 -12.85 -12.25 9.25
CA TYR A 110 -12.08 -13.35 9.83
C TYR A 110 -12.93 -14.40 10.55
N ARG A 111 -14.16 -14.06 10.94
CA ARG A 111 -15.08 -14.98 11.62
C ARG A 111 -15.68 -15.98 10.63
N ALA A 112 -15.95 -15.52 9.39
CA ALA A 112 -16.43 -16.37 8.31
C ALA A 112 -15.38 -17.34 7.73
N LEU A 113 -14.09 -17.20 8.11
CA LEU A 113 -13.03 -18.07 7.63
C LEU A 113 -13.02 -19.43 8.33
N LEU A 114 -12.53 -20.45 7.63
CA LEU A 114 -12.24 -21.75 8.23
C LEU A 114 -10.98 -21.68 9.11
N PRO A 115 -10.83 -22.55 10.12
CA PRO A 115 -9.63 -22.60 10.96
C PRO A 115 -8.33 -22.72 10.16
N ALA A 116 -8.31 -23.57 9.12
CA ALA A 116 -7.14 -23.75 8.25
C ALA A 116 -6.79 -22.46 7.47
N GLN A 117 -7.79 -21.71 7.02
CA GLN A 117 -7.59 -20.44 6.32
C GLN A 117 -7.03 -19.37 7.27
N ARG A 118 -7.57 -19.28 8.50
CA ARG A 118 -7.03 -18.39 9.55
C ARG A 118 -5.57 -18.74 9.87
N ALA A 119 -5.26 -20.03 9.99
CA ALA A 119 -3.90 -20.50 10.24
C ALA A 119 -2.94 -20.12 9.10
N LEU A 120 -3.37 -20.31 7.85
CA LEU A 120 -2.60 -19.96 6.66
C LEU A 120 -2.34 -18.43 6.57
N ILE A 121 -3.37 -17.61 6.77
CA ILE A 121 -3.24 -16.14 6.82
C ILE A 121 -2.26 -15.74 7.92
N ALA A 122 -2.43 -16.28 9.13
CA ALA A 122 -1.54 -15.97 10.24
C ALA A 122 -0.09 -16.39 9.97
N ALA A 123 0.14 -17.52 9.29
CA ALA A 123 1.48 -17.96 8.87
C ALA A 123 2.12 -16.98 7.88
N GLN A 124 1.40 -16.59 6.82
CA GLN A 124 1.90 -15.61 5.85
C GLN A 124 2.21 -14.26 6.48
N LEU A 125 1.31 -13.76 7.33
CA LEU A 125 1.50 -12.49 8.03
C LEU A 125 2.68 -12.54 9.01
N SER A 126 2.89 -13.65 9.70
CA SER A 126 4.07 -13.84 10.57
C SER A 126 5.36 -13.79 9.76
N GLU A 127 5.38 -14.41 8.58
CA GLU A 127 6.53 -14.41 7.69
C GLU A 127 6.82 -13.02 7.12
N ILE A 128 5.80 -12.29 6.67
CA ILE A 128 5.90 -10.89 6.21
C ILE A 128 6.51 -10.02 7.31
N LEU A 129 5.99 -10.11 8.54
CA LEU A 129 6.51 -9.35 9.68
C LEU A 129 7.98 -9.68 9.95
N ARG A 130 8.33 -10.96 9.99
CA ARG A 130 9.71 -11.43 10.24
C ARG A 130 10.67 -10.87 9.19
N ARG A 131 10.30 -10.91 7.91
CA ARG A 131 11.11 -10.39 6.80
C ARG A 131 11.26 -8.87 6.85
N ALA A 132 10.15 -8.14 7.04
CA ALA A 132 10.18 -6.68 7.18
C ALA A 132 11.05 -6.23 8.37
N HIS A 133 11.01 -6.97 9.48
CA HIS A 133 11.86 -6.71 10.64
C HIS A 133 13.34 -6.98 10.38
N ALA A 134 13.67 -8.08 9.71
CA ALA A 134 15.04 -8.38 9.34
C ALA A 134 15.62 -7.27 8.43
N PHE A 135 14.82 -6.80 7.46
CA PHE A 135 15.19 -5.70 6.59
C PHE A 135 15.35 -4.37 7.33
N TYR A 136 14.49 -4.08 8.31
CA TYR A 136 14.67 -2.91 9.19
C TYR A 136 15.96 -2.98 10.00
N ARG A 137 16.30 -4.15 10.55
CA ARG A 137 17.57 -4.32 11.27
C ARG A 137 18.78 -4.06 10.38
N ALA A 138 18.71 -4.43 9.11
CA ALA A 138 19.80 -4.25 8.16
C ALA A 138 19.91 -2.84 7.59
N THR A 139 18.79 -2.15 7.38
CA THR A 139 18.74 -0.92 6.57
C THR A 139 18.21 0.32 7.30
N GLY A 140 17.58 0.15 8.47
CA GLY A 140 16.84 1.22 9.15
C GLY A 140 15.54 1.63 8.46
N SER A 141 15.08 0.87 7.46
CA SER A 141 13.85 1.11 6.70
C SER A 141 12.98 -0.16 6.66
N MET A 142 11.67 -0.02 6.43
CA MET A 142 10.76 -1.15 6.19
C MET A 142 9.61 -0.76 5.26
N PRO A 143 9.01 -1.70 4.53
CA PRO A 143 7.76 -1.47 3.82
C PRO A 143 6.64 -1.04 4.78
N ASP A 144 5.77 -0.13 4.35
CA ASP A 144 4.61 0.25 5.17
C ASP A 144 3.50 -0.80 5.03
N LEU A 145 3.46 -1.73 5.99
CA LEU A 145 2.56 -2.87 5.96
C LEU A 145 1.12 -2.56 6.36
N TYR A 146 0.82 -1.36 6.87
CA TYR A 146 -0.49 -1.09 7.51
C TYR A 146 -1.37 -0.19 6.65
N GLY A 147 -0.82 0.86 6.04
CA GLY A 147 -1.61 1.84 5.29
C GLY A 147 -2.62 2.62 6.14
N GLN A 148 -3.32 3.57 5.53
CA GLN A 148 -4.46 4.28 6.12
C GLN A 148 -5.55 4.43 5.08
N SER A 149 -6.81 4.10 5.41
CA SER A 149 -7.95 4.69 4.72
C SER A 149 -8.06 6.15 5.14
N ALA A 150 -8.08 7.03 4.16
CA ALA A 150 -8.61 8.36 4.33
C ALA A 150 -9.54 8.60 3.15
N ARG A 151 -10.82 8.81 3.45
CA ARG A 151 -11.89 8.90 2.47
C ARG A 151 -11.92 10.27 1.79
N SER A 152 -11.26 11.29 2.34
CA SER A 152 -11.07 12.59 1.68
C SER A 152 -9.82 13.36 2.12
N SER A 153 -9.41 14.35 1.34
CA SER A 153 -8.35 15.31 1.67
C SER A 153 -8.64 16.12 2.94
N ASP A 154 -9.92 16.42 3.19
CA ASP A 154 -10.34 17.24 4.33
C ASP A 154 -10.35 16.43 5.61
N GLU A 155 -10.71 15.14 5.54
CA GLU A 155 -10.55 14.20 6.64
C GLU A 155 -9.06 13.98 6.99
N ARG A 156 -8.15 13.99 5.99
CA ARG A 156 -6.69 13.97 6.24
C ARG A 156 -6.21 15.25 6.93
N LYS A 157 -6.74 16.42 6.56
CA LYS A 157 -6.37 17.71 7.16
C LYS A 157 -6.90 17.84 8.59
N SER A 158 -8.15 17.46 8.85
CA SER A 158 -8.74 17.51 10.19
C SER A 158 -8.05 16.55 11.16
N ARG A 159 -7.75 15.32 10.72
CA ARG A 159 -6.96 14.35 11.51
C ARG A 159 -5.54 14.82 11.79
N LYS A 160 -4.92 15.64 10.91
CA LYS A 160 -3.58 16.17 11.16
C LYS A 160 -3.53 17.21 12.29
N SER A 161 -4.67 17.69 12.79
CA SER A 161 -4.76 18.66 13.88
C SER A 161 -4.24 18.11 15.23
N ILE A 162 -3.62 19.00 16.02
CA ILE A 162 -3.08 18.69 17.36
C ILE A 162 -4.12 18.10 18.31
N PRO A 163 -5.39 18.56 18.34
CA PRO A 163 -6.40 18.01 19.26
C PRO A 163 -6.69 16.53 19.01
N HIS A 164 -6.45 16.02 17.79
CA HIS A 164 -6.69 14.63 17.44
C HIS A 164 -5.44 13.76 17.63
N LEU A 165 -4.34 14.32 18.15
CA LEU A 165 -3.09 13.61 18.39
C LEU A 165 -3.26 12.41 19.35
N PRO A 166 -4.00 12.51 20.50
CA PRO A 166 -4.18 11.36 21.39
C PRO A 166 -4.92 10.21 20.71
N GLN A 167 -6.00 10.52 19.98
CA GLN A 167 -6.75 9.53 19.20
C GLN A 167 -5.90 8.91 18.10
N ARG A 168 -5.03 9.69 17.45
CA ARG A 168 -4.10 9.17 16.44
C ARG A 168 -3.04 8.26 17.01
N LEU A 169 -2.49 8.60 18.18
CA LEU A 169 -1.55 7.74 18.89
C LEU A 169 -2.25 6.45 19.34
N TRP A 170 -3.46 6.55 19.88
CA TRP A 170 -4.26 5.37 20.27
C TRP A 170 -4.55 4.46 19.07
N SER A 171 -5.10 5.03 17.99
CA SER A 171 -5.39 4.28 16.77
C SER A 171 -4.12 3.62 16.21
N PHE A 172 -2.99 4.32 16.25
CA PHE A 172 -1.70 3.78 15.83
C PHE A 172 -1.21 2.62 16.71
N LEU A 173 -1.28 2.78 18.03
CA LEU A 173 -0.77 1.83 19.02
C LEU A 173 -1.69 0.63 19.23
N VAL A 174 -3.00 0.77 19.00
CA VAL A 174 -3.99 -0.25 19.37
C VAL A 174 -4.78 -0.75 18.16
N GLU A 175 -5.41 0.14 17.39
CA GLU A 175 -6.36 -0.25 16.34
C GLU A 175 -5.68 -0.72 15.04
N ARG A 176 -4.53 -0.13 14.73
CA ARG A 176 -3.77 -0.40 13.49
C ARG A 176 -2.88 -1.63 13.64
N THR A 177 -3.53 -2.78 13.77
CA THR A 177 -2.92 -4.10 13.71
C THR A 177 -2.75 -4.53 12.25
N LEU A 178 -1.92 -5.56 12.03
CA LEU A 178 -1.69 -6.07 10.68
C LEU A 178 -2.97 -6.64 10.02
N LEU A 179 -3.90 -7.17 10.83
CA LEU A 179 -5.22 -7.64 10.37
C LEU A 179 -6.15 -6.49 9.94
N ARG A 180 -5.80 -5.25 10.24
CA ARG A 180 -6.51 -4.04 9.79
C ARG A 180 -5.72 -3.27 8.73
N SER A 181 -4.83 -3.97 8.03
CA SER A 181 -4.03 -3.37 6.97
C SER A 181 -4.87 -3.05 5.74
N HIS A 182 -4.61 -1.88 5.17
CA HIS A 182 -5.14 -1.45 3.87
C HIS A 182 -4.11 -1.65 2.75
N ASN A 183 -2.83 -1.77 3.09
CA ASN A 183 -1.75 -1.97 2.12
C ASN A 183 -1.50 -3.45 1.83
N LEU A 184 -1.94 -4.34 2.72
CA LEU A 184 -1.96 -5.78 2.49
C LEU A 184 -3.37 -6.18 2.06
N VAL A 185 -3.44 -6.96 0.98
CA VAL A 185 -4.68 -7.52 0.48
C VAL A 185 -4.60 -9.03 0.47
N LEU A 186 -5.72 -9.68 0.76
CA LEU A 186 -5.93 -11.11 0.59
C LEU A 186 -6.53 -11.37 -0.79
N ILE A 187 -5.82 -12.16 -1.59
CA ILE A 187 -6.30 -12.73 -2.85
C ILE A 187 -6.76 -14.15 -2.53
N ARG A 188 -8.01 -14.52 -2.84
CA ARG A 188 -8.56 -15.84 -2.48
C ARG A 188 -8.19 -16.94 -3.48
N ASP A 189 -8.09 -16.59 -4.76
CA ASP A 189 -7.84 -17.48 -5.89
C ASP A 189 -6.42 -17.23 -6.47
N PRO A 190 -5.61 -18.25 -6.80
CA PRO A 190 -5.85 -19.71 -6.62
C PRO A 190 -5.50 -20.23 -5.24
N GLU A 191 -4.65 -19.53 -4.50
CA GLU A 191 -4.13 -20.01 -3.22
C GLU A 191 -4.04 -18.86 -2.21
N TYR A 192 -5.18 -18.46 -1.60
CA TYR A 192 -5.27 -17.58 -0.41
C TYR A 192 -3.96 -16.86 -0.07
N ARG A 193 -3.63 -15.82 -0.83
CA ARG A 193 -2.31 -15.19 -0.85
C ARG A 193 -2.41 -13.77 -0.34
N ILE A 194 -1.50 -13.39 0.54
CA ILE A 194 -1.42 -12.01 1.03
C ILE A 194 -0.34 -11.28 0.23
N VAL A 195 -0.68 -10.14 -0.35
CA VAL A 195 0.29 -9.31 -1.07
C VAL A 195 0.25 -7.85 -0.61
N LEU A 196 1.41 -7.22 -0.64
CA LEU A 196 1.54 -5.78 -0.48
C LEU A 196 1.19 -5.09 -1.81
N ILE A 197 0.28 -4.11 -1.79
CA ILE A 197 -0.15 -3.38 -2.99
C ILE A 197 0.41 -1.96 -3.08
N ASP A 198 0.89 -1.41 -1.96
CA ASP A 198 1.46 -0.06 -1.92
C ASP A 198 2.92 -0.09 -1.49
N TYR A 199 3.76 0.38 -2.41
CA TYR A 199 5.23 0.43 -2.28
C TYR A 199 5.71 1.85 -2.03
N ASP A 200 4.78 2.81 -1.87
CA ASP A 200 5.11 4.20 -1.70
C ASP A 200 6.12 4.37 -0.55
N PRO A 201 7.32 4.88 -0.85
CA PRO A 201 8.25 5.20 0.21
C PRO A 201 7.63 6.22 1.16
N VAL A 202 7.91 6.07 2.46
CA VAL A 202 7.52 7.08 3.45
C VAL A 202 8.28 8.37 3.13
N ARG A 203 7.59 9.34 2.52
CA ARG A 203 8.13 10.64 2.06
C ARG A 203 8.42 11.64 3.20
N ARG A 204 8.28 11.24 4.46
CA ARG A 204 8.52 12.10 5.64
C ARG A 204 10.01 12.17 6.01
N GLY A 205 10.36 13.20 6.78
CA GLY A 205 11.73 13.43 7.24
C GLY A 205 12.33 12.24 7.99
N ARG A 206 13.67 12.18 8.03
CA ARG A 206 14.42 11.06 8.64
C ARG A 206 13.98 10.74 10.07
N LEU A 207 13.78 11.76 10.90
CA LEU A 207 13.33 11.58 12.29
C LEU A 207 11.96 10.93 12.37
N TYR A 208 11.00 11.36 11.54
CA TYR A 208 9.68 10.74 11.49
C TYR A 208 9.76 9.28 11.11
N ARG A 209 10.54 8.93 10.08
CA ARG A 209 10.72 7.53 9.65
C ARG A 209 11.34 6.69 10.75
N LEU A 210 12.38 7.20 11.40
CA LEU A 210 13.03 6.53 12.52
C LEU A 210 12.03 6.23 13.64
N THR A 211 11.29 7.25 14.09
CA THR A 211 10.28 7.09 15.15
C THR A 211 9.16 6.14 14.70
N TYR A 212 8.64 6.31 13.48
CA TYR A 212 7.58 5.47 12.93
C TYR A 212 7.99 3.99 12.92
N PHE A 213 9.15 3.66 12.35
CA PHE A 213 9.63 2.29 12.26
C PHE A 213 10.09 1.72 13.61
N ALA A 214 10.64 2.55 14.50
CA ALA A 214 10.96 2.12 15.86
C ALA A 214 9.70 1.74 16.65
N VAL A 215 8.63 2.54 16.57
CA VAL A 215 7.36 2.19 17.24
C VAL A 215 6.73 0.96 16.58
N ARG A 216 6.75 0.84 15.25
CA ARG A 216 6.28 -0.39 14.58
C ARG A 216 7.05 -1.62 15.04
N ARG A 217 8.37 -1.48 15.26
CA ARG A 217 9.17 -2.56 15.82
C ARG A 217 8.71 -2.95 17.23
N LEU A 218 8.39 -1.98 18.08
CA LEU A 218 7.88 -2.23 19.44
C LEU A 218 6.51 -2.92 19.42
N LEU A 219 5.68 -2.61 18.43
CA LEU A 219 4.35 -3.21 18.25
C LEU A 219 4.37 -4.61 17.62
N LEU A 220 5.55 -5.17 17.29
CA LEU A 220 5.65 -6.52 16.73
C LEU A 220 5.04 -7.58 17.64
N LEU A 221 5.32 -7.52 18.95
CA LEU A 221 4.79 -8.50 19.90
C LEU A 221 3.26 -8.47 19.94
N ARG A 222 2.67 -7.28 19.86
CA ARG A 222 1.22 -7.10 19.73
C ARG A 222 0.71 -7.76 18.45
N ASP A 223 1.33 -7.48 17.31
CA ASP A 223 0.89 -8.08 16.04
C ASP A 223 1.05 -9.60 16.05
N LEU A 224 2.13 -10.15 16.61
CA LEU A 224 2.30 -11.60 16.78
C LEU A 224 1.25 -12.22 17.71
N ALA A 225 0.90 -11.54 18.81
CA ALA A 225 -0.17 -11.99 19.71
C ALA A 225 -1.53 -12.00 19.01
N VAL A 226 -1.85 -10.96 18.23
CA VAL A 226 -3.08 -10.90 17.42
C VAL A 226 -3.12 -12.04 16.40
N LEU A 227 -2.01 -12.36 15.75
CA LEU A 227 -1.93 -13.51 14.84
C LEU A 227 -2.07 -14.84 15.55
N ALA A 228 -1.55 -14.98 16.78
CA ALA A 228 -1.76 -16.17 17.60
C ALA A 228 -3.24 -16.34 17.98
N TRP A 229 -3.92 -15.26 18.38
CA TRP A 229 -5.37 -15.28 18.64
C TRP A 229 -6.19 -15.62 17.40
N LEU A 230 -5.77 -15.14 16.21
CA LEU A 230 -6.40 -15.53 14.95
C LEU A 230 -6.31 -17.05 14.72
N ARG A 231 -5.15 -17.65 14.99
CA ARG A 231 -4.95 -19.12 14.88
C ARG A 231 -5.82 -19.89 15.85
N LEU A 232 -5.92 -19.42 17.09
CA LEU A 232 -6.70 -20.05 18.16
C LEU A 232 -8.21 -19.84 18.00
N GLY A 233 -8.64 -18.97 17.06
CA GLY A 233 -10.04 -18.65 16.84
C GLY A 233 -10.65 -17.74 17.91
N TRP A 234 -9.82 -17.01 18.67
CA TRP A 234 -10.26 -16.15 19.77
C TRP A 234 -10.66 -14.73 19.35
N LEU A 235 -10.49 -14.38 18.08
CA LEU A 235 -10.99 -13.12 17.49
C LEU A 235 -12.49 -13.19 17.13
N THR A 236 -13.27 -13.90 17.97
CA THR A 236 -14.73 -14.06 17.86
C THR A 236 -15.52 -12.82 18.23
#